data_AF-A0A7R9MVK6-F1
#
_entry.id   AF-A0A7R9MVK6-F1
#
_cell.length_a   1.000
_cell.length_b   1.000
_cell.length_c   1.000
_cell.angle_alpha   90.00
_cell.angle_beta   90.00
_cell.angle_gamma   90.00
#
_symmetry.space_group_name_H-M   'P 1'
#
loop_
_entity.id
_entity.type
_entity.pdbx_description
1 polymer ?
#
loop_
_entity_poly.entity_id
_entity_poly.type
_entity_poly.pdbx_seq_one_letter_code
_entity_poly.pdbx_strand_id
1 'polypeptide(L)'
;MAHRIDTCYTNWWHNLLFLHNFIDSKNMCIGTTWFLSVDMQFHVLSFVVIVAILKKPSYGLIINFALILASILIVSSLIFVMDFTPGRVSTQF
;
A
#
# COMPACT_ATOMS: atom_id res chain seq x y z
N MET A 1 -19.86 10.51 -15.91
CA MET A 1 -19.11 11.39 -14.99
C MET A 1 -19.76 11.50 -13.61
N ALA A 2 -21.09 11.65 -13.50
CA ALA A 2 -21.80 11.73 -12.21
C ALA A 2 -21.44 10.59 -11.23
N HIS A 3 -21.41 9.34 -11.71
CA HIS A 3 -21.13 8.18 -10.86
C HIS A 3 -19.78 8.24 -10.11
N ARG A 4 -18.71 8.77 -10.72
CA ARG A 4 -17.41 8.92 -10.01
C ARG A 4 -17.47 10.01 -8.94
N ILE A 5 -18.21 11.08 -9.21
CA ILE A 5 -18.37 12.20 -8.27
C ILE A 5 -19.16 11.73 -7.04
N ASP A 6 -20.21 10.93 -7.24
CA ASP A 6 -20.99 10.35 -6.14
C ASP A 6 -20.12 9.47 -5.23
N THR A 7 -19.27 8.62 -5.81
CA THR A 7 -18.29 7.82 -5.05
C THR A 7 -17.29 8.70 -4.29
N CYS A 8 -16.87 9.83 -4.86
CA CYS A 8 -16.00 10.77 -4.16
C CYS A 8 -16.70 11.43 -2.96
N TYR A 9 -17.98 11.80 -3.09
CA TYR A 9 -18.75 12.43 -2.02
C TYR A 9 -19.16 11.45 -0.92
N THR A 10 -19.38 10.17 -1.22
CA THR A 10 -19.67 9.16 -0.20
C THR A 10 -18.39 8.71 0.51
N ASN A 11 -17.29 8.55 -0.22
CA ASN A 11 -16.00 8.07 0.30
C ASN A 11 -14.98 9.19 0.56
N TRP A 12 -15.41 10.44 0.70
CA TRP A 12 -14.50 11.60 0.88
C TRP A 12 -13.54 11.41 2.06
N TRP A 13 -14.05 10.89 3.17
CA TRP A 13 -13.29 10.66 4.40
C TRP A 13 -12.24 9.54 4.25
N HIS A 14 -12.54 8.50 3.47
CA HIS A 14 -11.59 7.44 3.13
C HIS A 14 -10.40 7.96 2.34
N ASN A 15 -10.65 8.92 1.44
CA ASN A 15 -9.61 9.55 0.63
C ASN A 15 -8.75 10.52 1.46
N LEU A 16 -9.37 11.28 2.37
CA LEU A 16 -8.67 12.21 3.25
C LEU A 16 -7.76 11.51 4.26
N LEU A 17 -8.18 10.36 4.78
CA LEU A 17 -7.40 9.55 5.71
C LEU A 17 -6.46 8.53 5.03
N PHE A 18 -6.41 8.51 3.70
CA PHE A 18 -5.60 7.55 2.94
C PHE A 18 -5.92 6.07 3.24
N LEU A 19 -7.17 5.77 3.59
CA LEU A 19 -7.65 4.42 3.98
C LEU A 19 -8.34 3.67 2.84
N HIS A 20 -8.46 4.28 1.67
CA HIS A 20 -9.18 3.67 0.54
C HIS A 20 -8.58 2.33 0.10
N ASN A 21 -7.28 2.06 0.32
CA ASN A 21 -6.68 0.77 -0.01
C ASN A 21 -7.19 -0.39 0.87
N PHE A 22 -7.63 -0.10 2.10
CA PHE A 22 -8.10 -1.13 3.04
C PHE A 22 -9.61 -1.35 2.99
N ILE A 23 -10.38 -0.28 2.80
CA ILE A 23 -11.83 -0.34 2.93
C ILE A 23 -12.51 -0.56 1.57
N ASP A 24 -12.08 0.17 0.54
CA ASP A 24 -12.71 0.07 -0.78
C ASP A 24 -11.70 0.37 -1.90
N SER A 25 -10.90 -0.66 -2.22
CA SER A 25 -9.89 -0.58 -3.29
C SER A 25 -10.51 -0.61 -4.69
N LYS A 26 -11.79 -0.97 -4.83
CA LYS A 26 -12.48 -1.06 -6.12
C LYS A 26 -13.21 0.24 -6.48
N ASN A 27 -13.75 0.95 -5.50
CA ASN A 27 -14.48 2.21 -5.72
C ASN A 27 -13.64 3.43 -5.28
N MET A 28 -12.48 3.58 -5.91
CA MET A 28 -11.59 4.72 -5.67
C MET A 28 -12.00 5.93 -6.51
N CYS A 29 -12.06 7.10 -5.88
CA CYS A 29 -12.39 8.37 -6.54
C CYS A 29 -11.34 8.77 -7.57
N ILE A 30 -10.06 8.76 -7.16
CA ILE A 30 -8.90 9.06 -8.00
C ILE A 30 -7.95 7.88 -7.94
N GLY A 31 -7.89 7.08 -9.00
CA GLY A 31 -7.08 5.86 -9.05
C GLY A 31 -5.62 6.11 -8.65
N THR A 32 -4.98 7.15 -9.17
CA THR A 32 -3.56 7.49 -8.88
C THR A 32 -3.26 7.80 -7.42
N THR A 33 -4.26 8.15 -6.60
CA THR A 33 -4.06 8.38 -5.15
C THR A 33 -3.79 7.09 -4.38
N TRP A 34 -4.00 5.91 -5.00
CA TRP A 34 -3.67 4.62 -4.41
C TRP A 34 -2.24 4.55 -3.90
N PHE A 35 -1.29 5.05 -4.70
CA PHE A 35 0.13 5.02 -4.38
C PHE A 35 0.47 5.96 -3.22
N LEU A 36 -0.12 7.17 -3.22
CA LEU A 36 0.07 8.15 -2.15
C LEU A 36 -0.44 7.61 -0.81
N SER A 37 -1.57 6.90 -0.82
CA SER A 37 -2.08 6.27 0.40
C SER A 37 -1.17 5.17 0.93
N VAL A 38 -0.63 4.33 0.04
CA VAL A 38 0.31 3.27 0.42
C VAL A 38 1.56 3.86 1.06
N ASP A 39 2.08 4.97 0.54
CA ASP A 39 3.25 5.66 1.11
C ASP A 39 3.00 6.13 2.55
N MET A 40 1.84 6.76 2.81
CA MET A 40 1.45 7.20 4.16
C MET A 40 1.36 6.01 5.14
N GLN A 41 0.85 4.88 4.70
CA GLN A 41 0.74 3.68 5.52
C GLN A 41 2.11 3.10 5.85
N PHE A 42 3.03 3.04 4.87
CA PHE A 42 4.40 2.64 5.12
C PHE A 42 5.15 3.63 6.01
N HIS A 43 4.83 4.91 5.94
CA HIS A 43 5.40 5.92 6.83
C HIS A 43 4.99 5.67 8.30
N VAL A 44 3.71 5.40 8.55
CA VAL A 44 3.22 5.02 9.89
C VAL A 44 3.86 3.72 10.38
N LEU A 45 3.94 2.71 9.51
CA LEU A 45 4.59 1.43 9.83
C LEU A 45 6.08 1.63 10.18
N SER A 46 6.78 2.48 9.42
CA SER A 46 8.17 2.84 9.66
C SER A 46 8.36 3.46 11.04
N PHE A 47 7.50 4.41 11.44
CA PHE A 47 7.54 4.96 12.80
C PHE A 47 7.43 3.87 13.88
N VAL A 48 6.54 2.89 13.71
CA VAL A 48 6.42 1.77 14.65
C VAL A 48 7.71 0.94 14.72
N VAL A 49 8.32 0.65 13.58
CA VAL A 49 9.59 -0.10 13.51
C VAL A 49 10.72 0.70 14.16
N ILE A 50 10.81 2.01 13.92
CA ILE A 50 11.82 2.89 14.53
C ILE A 50 11.67 2.90 16.05
N VAL A 51 10.44 3.07 16.58
CA VAL A 51 10.19 3.02 18.03
C VAL A 51 10.56 1.65 18.61
N ALA A 52 10.31 0.56 17.89
CA ALA A 52 10.71 -0.78 18.31
C ALA A 52 12.24 -0.92 18.37
N ILE A 53 12.97 -0.40 17.38
CA ILE A 53 14.44 -0.37 17.36
C ILE A 53 14.98 0.43 18.54
N LEU A 54 14.41 1.62 18.81
CA LEU A 54 14.84 2.47 19.93
C LEU A 54 14.64 1.81 21.29
N LYS A 55 13.55 1.04 21.47
CA LYS A 55 13.31 0.30 22.73
C LYS A 55 14.19 -0.93 22.86
N LYS A 56 14.31 -1.73 21.79
CA LYS A 56 15.07 -2.99 21.76
C LYS A 56 15.64 -3.22 20.36
N PRO A 57 16.92 -2.86 20.11
CA PRO A 57 17.48 -2.85 18.75
C PRO A 57 17.47 -4.22 18.09
N SER A 58 17.75 -5.30 18.83
CA SER A 58 17.74 -6.67 18.29
C SER A 58 16.35 -7.08 17.75
N TYR A 59 15.28 -6.79 18.50
CA TYR A 59 13.92 -7.11 18.07
C TYR A 59 13.48 -6.23 16.90
N GLY A 60 13.78 -4.93 16.95
CA GLY A 60 13.47 -4.02 15.85
C GLY A 60 14.15 -4.41 14.54
N LEU A 61 15.42 -4.85 14.58
CA LEU A 61 16.14 -5.34 13.41
C LEU A 61 15.56 -6.66 12.88
N ILE A 62 15.19 -7.60 13.76
CA ILE A 62 14.55 -8.85 13.34
C ILE A 62 13.21 -8.57 12.65
N ILE A 63 12.38 -7.69 13.22
CA ILE A 63 11.10 -7.28 12.62
C ILE A 63 11.31 -6.64 11.25
N ASN A 64 12.29 -5.73 11.15
CA ASN A 64 12.60 -5.06 9.88
C ASN A 64 13.07 -6.07 8.81
N PHE A 65 13.97 -6.99 9.16
CA PHE A 65 14.44 -8.02 8.25
C PHE A 65 13.32 -8.97 7.80
N ALA A 66 12.43 -9.36 8.73
CA ALA A 66 11.26 -10.16 8.42
C ALA A 66 10.30 -9.43 7.47
N LEU A 67 10.10 -8.12 7.64
CA LEU A 67 9.29 -7.29 6.74
C LEU A 67 9.85 -7.27 5.32
N ILE A 68 11.17 -7.11 5.19
CA ILE A 68 11.86 -7.12 3.88
C ILE A 68 11.74 -8.49 3.22
N LEU A 69 11.97 -9.57 3.96
CA LEU A 69 11.80 -10.92 3.41
C LEU A 69 10.36 -11.19 3.00
N ALA A 70 9.39 -10.79 3.81
CA ALA A 70 7.97 -10.94 3.50
C ALA A 70 7.60 -10.17 2.21
N SER A 71 8.08 -8.94 2.03
CA SER A 71 7.78 -8.16 0.82
C SER A 71 8.32 -8.83 -0.45
N ILE A 72 9.57 -9.32 -0.41
CA ILE A 72 10.19 -10.04 -1.52
C ILE A 72 9.40 -11.32 -1.83
N LEU A 73 9.10 -12.13 -0.81
CA LEU A 73 8.39 -13.39 -1.00
C LEU A 73 6.97 -13.20 -1.53
N ILE A 74 6.23 -12.21 -1.00
CA ILE A 74 4.87 -11.92 -1.45
C ILE A 74 4.91 -11.46 -2.90
N VAL A 75 5.74 -10.48 -3.26
CA VAL A 75 5.81 -9.98 -4.65
C VAL A 75 6.26 -11.08 -5.61
N SER A 76 7.28 -11.87 -5.24
CA SER A 76 7.76 -13.00 -6.04
C SER A 76 6.66 -14.05 -6.25
N SER A 77 5.95 -14.43 -5.18
CA SER A 77 4.88 -15.43 -5.25
C SER A 77 3.70 -14.96 -6.12
N LEU A 78 3.33 -13.67 -6.02
CA LEU A 78 2.27 -13.09 -6.84
C LEU A 78 2.67 -13.07 -8.32
N ILE A 79 3.92 -12.72 -8.63
CA ILE A 79 4.42 -12.75 -10.01
C ILE A 79 4.37 -14.17 -10.57
N PHE A 80 4.77 -15.16 -9.77
CA PHE A 80 4.77 -16.57 -10.18
C PHE A 80 3.37 -17.13 -10.40
N VAL A 81 2.41 -16.83 -9.52
CA VAL A 81 1.04 -17.37 -9.61
C VAL A 81 0.20 -16.68 -10.69
N MET A 82 0.45 -15.38 -10.92
CA MET A 82 -0.33 -14.58 -11.88
C MET A 82 0.30 -14.51 -13.27
N ASP A 83 1.42 -15.22 -13.50
CA ASP A 83 2.18 -15.21 -14.75
C ASP A 83 2.46 -13.79 -15.27
N PHE A 84 2.81 -12.86 -14.38
CA PHE A 84 3.12 -11.50 -14.78
C PHE A 84 4.43 -11.48 -15.57
N THR A 85 4.40 -10.95 -16.80
CA THR A 85 5.64 -10.72 -17.56
C THR A 85 6.50 -9.65 -16.87
N PRO A 86 7.85 -9.79 -16.87
CA PRO A 86 8.75 -8.78 -16.33
C PRO A 86 8.73 -7.54 -17.22
N GLY A 87 7.68 -6.72 -17.12
CA GLY A 87 7.53 -5.53 -17.95
C GLY A 87 6.12 -5.16 -18.41
N ARG A 88 5.04 -5.47 -17.66
CA ARG A 88 3.79 -4.69 -17.83
C ARG A 88 3.95 -3.30 -17.22
N VAL A 89 4.73 -2.45 -17.91
CA VAL A 89 4.59 -1.00 -17.79
C VAL A 89 3.20 -0.70 -18.35
N SER A 90 2.32 -0.09 -17.56
CA SER A 90 1.00 0.36 -18.01
C SER A 90 1.16 1.49 -19.05
N THR A 91 1.63 1.17 -20.25
CA THR A 91 1.53 2.05 -21.43
C THR A 91 0.19 1.76 -22.12
N GLN A 92 -0.90 2.07 -21.43
CA GLN A 92 -2.14 2.45 -22.10
C GLN A 92 -2.52 3.83 -21.59
N PHE A 93 -1.95 4.83 -22.26
CA PHE A 93 -2.63 6.10 -22.50
C PHE A 93 -3.58 5.90 -23.68
#